data_AF-A0A3R7BKD9-F1
#
_entry.id   AF-A0A3R7BKD9-F1
#
_cell.length_a   1.000
_cell.length_b   1.000
_cell.length_c   1.000
_cell.angle_alpha   90.00
_cell.angle_beta   90.00
_cell.angle_gamma   90.00
#
_symmetry.space_group_name_H-M   'P 1'
#
loop_
_entity.id
_entity.type
_entity.pdbx_description
1 polymer ?
#
loop_
_entity_poly.entity_id
_entity_poly.type
_entity_poly.pdbx_seq_one_letter_code
_entity_poly.pdbx_strand_id
1 'polypeptide(L)'
;KIRSTKRRFIQQALTKMGKAESSDDHEYQVLRERQLELVSNVEQVFVHMKSFVTNLVSLGYACTLLGDDMTMIRTDIPTRNANNSQAYGVKAASGNDEFTKSMANIDVAARELAGSMLSANVVVDVQCKLDALYQFKVCKRIPLSLPTPSQKELDHRENLKLDYDSAVRKLRKARESREAADVLRRDEKLKLAQAKLTQATEVMVAKMNEYELARPTLLQKELVEFRHMQTKFFQLCVVSFAGPST
;
A
#
# COMPACT_ATOMS: atom_id res chain seq x y z
N LYS A 1 -8.76 -20.06 29.42
CA LYS A 1 -8.99 -19.07 28.34
C LYS A 1 -10.01 -17.98 28.71
N ILE A 2 -11.23 -18.29 29.17
CA ILE A 2 -12.26 -17.27 29.48
C ILE A 2 -11.85 -16.30 30.62
N ARG A 3 -11.25 -16.82 31.70
CA ARG A 3 -10.82 -16.01 32.86
C ARG A 3 -9.70 -15.01 32.54
N SER A 4 -8.81 -15.34 31.59
CA SER A 4 -7.76 -14.42 31.12
C SER A 4 -8.32 -13.34 30.21
N THR A 5 -9.26 -13.68 29.31
CA THR A 5 -9.91 -12.70 28.43
C THR A 5 -10.70 -11.67 29.22
N LYS A 6 -11.51 -12.10 30.21
CA LYS A 6 -12.25 -11.18 31.09
C LYS A 6 -11.31 -10.25 31.87
N ARG A 7 -10.18 -10.78 32.37
CA ARG A 7 -9.16 -9.98 33.07
C ARG A 7 -8.58 -8.87 32.17
N ARG A 8 -8.21 -9.22 30.92
CA ARG A 8 -7.63 -8.27 29.97
C ARG A 8 -8.62 -7.18 29.57
N PHE A 9 -9.88 -7.55 29.34
CA PHE A 9 -10.95 -6.58 29.09
C PHE A 9 -11.12 -5.59 30.25
N ILE A 10 -11.14 -6.09 31.49
CA ILE A 10 -11.22 -5.24 32.69
C ILE A 10 -9.99 -4.32 32.79
N GLN A 11 -8.78 -4.83 32.52
CA GLN A 11 -7.57 -4.00 32.51
C GLN A 11 -7.68 -2.86 31.51
N GLN A 12 -8.05 -3.19 30.27
CA GLN A 12 -8.17 -2.21 29.20
C GLN A 12 -9.23 -1.15 29.51
N ALA A 13 -10.37 -1.55 30.07
CA ALA A 13 -11.42 -0.61 30.51
C ALA A 13 -10.91 0.31 31.62
N LEU A 14 -10.21 -0.23 32.63
CA LEU A 14 -9.67 0.56 33.73
C LEU A 14 -8.62 1.58 33.28
N THR A 15 -7.72 1.19 32.36
CA THR A 15 -6.73 2.11 31.77
C THR A 15 -7.41 3.21 30.96
N LYS A 16 -8.41 2.88 30.13
CA LYS A 16 -9.18 3.88 29.36
C LYS A 16 -9.94 4.87 30.25
N MET A 17 -10.38 4.44 31.42
CA MET A 17 -11.09 5.29 32.38
C MET A 17 -10.16 6.09 33.29
N GLY A 18 -8.84 6.04 33.11
CA GLY A 18 -7.86 6.68 34.00
C GLY A 18 -7.79 6.06 35.40
N LYS A 19 -8.39 4.87 35.61
CA LYS A 19 -8.45 4.17 36.90
C LYS A 19 -7.32 3.15 37.08
N ALA A 20 -6.43 3.02 36.10
CA ALA A 20 -5.22 2.21 36.18
C ALA A 20 -4.12 2.80 35.29
N GLU A 21 -2.91 2.89 35.82
CA GLU A 21 -1.71 3.28 35.06
C GLU A 21 -1.31 2.16 34.09
N SER A 22 -0.87 2.53 32.89
CA SER A 22 -0.14 1.65 31.97
C SER A 22 1.34 1.76 32.33
N SER A 23 2.03 0.63 32.47
CA SER A 23 3.50 0.69 32.54
C SER A 23 4.09 1.18 31.22
N ASP A 24 5.27 1.79 31.31
CA ASP A 24 6.00 2.34 30.18
C ASP A 24 6.25 1.29 29.09
N ASP A 25 6.14 1.74 27.86
CA ASP A 25 6.26 0.95 26.64
C ASP A 25 6.77 1.81 25.46
N HIS A 26 7.38 2.95 25.78
CA HIS A 26 7.60 4.02 24.82
C HIS A 26 8.43 3.59 23.61
N GLU A 27 9.57 2.94 23.82
CA GLU A 27 10.46 2.52 22.72
C GLU A 27 9.78 1.59 21.72
N TYR A 28 9.02 0.61 22.22
CA TYR A 28 8.23 -0.28 21.37
C TYR A 28 7.13 0.47 20.62
N GLN A 29 6.42 1.39 21.28
CA GLN A 29 5.37 2.17 20.63
C GLN A 29 5.93 3.10 19.55
N VAL A 30 7.07 3.75 19.78
CA VAL A 30 7.76 4.58 18.77
C VAL A 30 8.12 3.73 17.55
N LEU A 31 8.71 2.54 17.75
CA LEU A 31 9.04 1.66 16.64
C LEU A 31 7.78 1.19 15.90
N ARG A 32 6.71 0.86 16.63
CA ARG A 32 5.43 0.47 16.06
C ARG A 32 4.78 1.59 15.24
N GLU A 33 4.83 2.84 15.71
CA GLU A 33 4.33 4.01 14.98
C GLU A 33 5.09 4.22 13.68
N ARG A 34 6.44 4.10 13.71
CA ARG A 34 7.26 4.13 12.49
C ARG A 34 6.86 3.05 11.49
N GLN A 35 6.53 1.85 11.95
CA GLN A 35 6.07 0.77 11.06
C GLN A 35 4.68 1.05 10.47
N LEU A 36 3.77 1.65 11.24
CA LEU A 36 2.47 2.07 10.72
C LEU A 36 2.61 3.18 9.67
N GLU A 37 3.56 4.09 9.87
CA GLU A 37 3.93 5.10 8.88
C GLU A 37 4.48 4.45 7.61
N LEU A 38 5.37 3.45 7.73
CA LEU A 38 5.88 2.69 6.59
C LEU A 38 4.74 2.03 5.80
N VAL A 39 3.82 1.36 6.49
CA VAL A 39 2.63 0.75 5.86
C VAL A 39 1.86 1.80 5.08
N SER A 40 1.57 2.95 5.69
CA SER A 40 0.83 4.05 5.05
C SER A 40 1.55 4.58 3.81
N ASN A 41 2.87 4.76 3.88
CA ASN A 41 3.66 5.26 2.76
C ASN A 41 3.67 4.26 1.58
N VAL A 42 3.83 2.97 1.86
CA VAL A 42 3.76 1.92 0.83
C VAL A 42 2.34 1.80 0.24
N GLU A 43 1.30 1.92 1.07
CA GLU A 43 -0.11 1.99 0.65
C GLU A 43 -0.33 3.13 -0.36
N GLN A 44 0.19 4.33 -0.06
CA GLN A 44 0.07 5.50 -0.93
C GLN A 44 0.81 5.30 -2.26
N VAL A 45 2.05 4.80 -2.22
CA VAL A 45 2.81 4.48 -3.43
C VAL A 45 2.03 3.50 -4.31
N PHE A 46 1.50 2.45 -3.70
CA PHE A 46 0.72 1.44 -4.42
C PHE A 46 -0.55 2.01 -5.07
N VAL A 47 -1.31 2.84 -4.36
CA VAL A 47 -2.49 3.52 -4.90
C VAL A 47 -2.10 4.45 -6.06
N HIS A 48 -1.01 5.21 -5.92
CA HIS A 48 -0.54 6.11 -6.98
C HIS A 48 -0.06 5.34 -8.22
N MET A 49 0.61 4.19 -8.06
CA MET A 49 1.00 3.33 -9.19
C MET A 49 -0.23 2.79 -9.93
N LYS A 50 -1.27 2.35 -9.21
CA LYS A 50 -2.54 1.93 -9.82
C LYS A 50 -3.23 3.07 -10.55
N SER A 51 -3.30 4.25 -9.93
CA SER A 51 -3.88 5.44 -10.56
C SER A 51 -3.12 5.85 -11.81
N PHE A 52 -1.78 5.77 -11.79
CA PHE A 52 -0.94 6.02 -12.97
C PHE A 52 -1.32 5.08 -14.12
N VAL A 53 -1.46 3.77 -13.86
CA VAL A 53 -1.88 2.79 -14.87
C VAL A 53 -3.25 3.12 -15.46
N THR A 54 -4.23 3.46 -14.63
CA THR A 54 -5.57 3.85 -15.10
C THR A 54 -5.51 5.12 -15.97
N ASN A 55 -4.81 6.14 -15.52
CA ASN A 55 -4.68 7.41 -16.25
C ASN A 55 -3.94 7.24 -17.57
N LEU A 56 -3.00 6.30 -17.64
CA LEU A 56 -2.28 5.97 -18.86
C LEU A 56 -3.22 5.38 -19.93
N VAL A 57 -4.12 4.47 -19.55
CA VAL A 57 -5.14 3.94 -20.46
C VAL A 57 -6.07 5.05 -20.95
N SER A 58 -6.50 5.95 -20.07
CA SER A 58 -7.32 7.11 -20.45
C SER A 58 -6.59 8.06 -21.40
N LEU A 59 -5.29 8.30 -21.19
CA LEU A 59 -4.46 9.08 -22.10
C LEU A 59 -4.40 8.45 -23.49
N GLY A 60 -4.13 7.14 -23.57
CA GLY A 60 -4.08 6.42 -24.84
C GLY A 60 -5.40 6.52 -25.61
N TYR A 61 -6.52 6.28 -24.93
CA TYR A 61 -7.84 6.40 -25.53
C TYR A 61 -8.12 7.82 -26.06
N ALA A 62 -7.76 8.86 -25.30
CA ALA A 62 -7.92 10.25 -25.73
C ALA A 62 -7.07 10.58 -26.97
N CYS A 63 -5.85 10.03 -27.08
CA CYS A 63 -5.02 10.17 -28.28
C CYS A 63 -5.73 9.59 -29.50
N THR A 64 -6.29 8.37 -29.40
CA THR A 64 -7.03 7.74 -30.51
C THR A 64 -8.21 8.61 -30.97
N LEU A 65 -9.03 9.12 -30.03
CA LEU A 65 -10.15 10.02 -30.37
C LEU A 65 -9.66 11.27 -31.13
N LEU A 66 -8.56 11.87 -30.70
CA LEU A 66 -7.98 13.03 -31.38
C LEU A 66 -7.52 12.71 -32.81
N GLY A 67 -6.94 11.52 -33.03
CA GLY A 67 -6.57 11.05 -34.37
C GLY A 67 -7.79 10.80 -35.27
N ASP A 68 -8.84 10.21 -34.72
CA ASP A 68 -10.09 9.94 -35.43
C ASP A 68 -10.80 11.24 -35.84
N ASP A 69 -10.91 12.20 -34.92
CA ASP A 69 -11.51 13.52 -35.17
C ASP A 69 -10.74 14.28 -36.26
N MET A 70 -9.40 14.25 -36.23
CA MET A 70 -8.57 14.90 -37.26
C MET A 70 -8.74 14.24 -38.63
N THR A 71 -8.90 12.91 -38.66
CA THR A 71 -9.17 12.17 -39.89
C THR A 71 -10.53 12.57 -40.46
N MET A 72 -11.57 12.70 -39.61
CA MET A 72 -12.88 13.18 -40.04
C MET A 72 -12.80 14.58 -40.65
N ILE A 73 -12.16 15.55 -39.98
CA ILE A 73 -12.00 16.92 -40.48
C ILE A 73 -11.30 16.96 -41.85
N ARG A 74 -10.27 16.13 -42.05
CA ARG A 74 -9.48 16.12 -43.30
C ARG A 74 -10.16 15.40 -44.45
N THR A 75 -11.08 14.49 -44.15
CA THR A 75 -11.81 13.71 -45.16
C THR A 75 -13.19 14.30 -45.48
N ASP A 76 -13.70 15.19 -44.63
CA ASP A 76 -14.96 15.90 -44.83
C ASP A 76 -14.78 17.04 -45.85
N ILE A 77 -14.92 16.70 -47.13
CA ILE A 77 -14.94 17.70 -48.22
C ILE A 77 -16.36 18.27 -48.28
N PRO A 78 -16.56 19.61 -48.22
CA PRO A 78 -17.88 20.20 -48.39
C PRO A 78 -18.45 19.84 -49.76
N THR A 79 -19.53 19.08 -49.79
CA THR A 79 -20.35 18.75 -50.97
C THR A 79 -21.07 19.96 -51.58
N ARG A 80 -20.56 21.19 -51.40
CA ARG A 80 -21.24 22.42 -51.82
C ARG A 80 -20.83 22.94 -53.21
N ASN A 81 -19.78 22.40 -53.82
CA ASN A 81 -19.41 22.69 -55.22
C ASN A 81 -19.55 21.46 -56.15
N ALA A 82 -20.36 20.48 -55.76
CA ALA A 82 -20.60 19.26 -56.55
C ALA A 82 -21.68 19.42 -57.64
N ASN A 83 -21.80 20.59 -58.27
CA ASN A 83 -22.71 20.76 -59.40
C ASN A 83 -22.13 20.27 -60.74
N ASN A 84 -20.82 19.98 -60.84
CA ASN A 84 -20.18 19.67 -62.13
C ASN A 84 -19.21 18.48 -62.16
N SER A 85 -19.22 17.57 -61.18
CA SER A 85 -18.44 16.33 -61.36
C SER A 85 -19.13 15.13 -60.72
N GLN A 86 -19.46 14.17 -61.58
CA GLN A 86 -19.78 12.80 -61.22
C GLN A 86 -18.55 12.17 -60.55
N ALA A 87 -18.43 12.29 -59.23
CA ALA A 87 -17.57 11.41 -58.46
C ALA A 87 -18.08 11.32 -57.02
N TYR A 88 -18.88 10.28 -56.75
CA TYR A 88 -19.08 9.79 -55.40
C TYR A 88 -17.70 9.43 -54.82
N GLY A 89 -17.31 10.07 -53.73
CA GLY A 89 -16.20 9.64 -52.88
C GLY A 89 -14.82 9.65 -53.55
N VAL A 90 -14.34 10.81 -54.01
CA VAL A 90 -12.89 10.97 -54.16
C VAL A 90 -12.30 11.17 -52.77
N LYS A 91 -11.87 10.07 -52.14
CA LYS A 91 -10.88 10.15 -51.06
C LYS A 91 -9.71 10.95 -51.65
N ALA A 92 -9.51 12.18 -51.21
CA ALA A 92 -8.32 12.93 -51.59
C ALA A 92 -7.12 12.09 -51.14
N ALA A 93 -6.46 11.43 -52.10
CA ALA A 93 -5.22 10.74 -51.88
C ALA A 93 -4.14 11.81 -51.67
N SER A 94 -4.08 12.40 -50.48
CA SER A 94 -2.99 13.28 -50.10
C SER A 94 -2.79 13.24 -48.60
N GLY A 95 -1.69 12.59 -48.20
CA GLY A 95 -1.13 12.72 -46.87
C GLY A 95 -1.22 11.43 -46.08
N ASN A 96 -0.09 10.73 -46.02
CA ASN A 96 0.28 9.91 -44.88
C ASN A 96 -0.16 10.63 -43.60
N ASP A 97 -1.27 10.25 -42.97
CA ASP A 97 -1.72 10.94 -41.74
C ASP A 97 -0.85 10.46 -40.57
N GLU A 98 0.41 10.92 -40.60
CA GLU A 98 1.43 10.65 -39.60
C GLU A 98 0.96 11.09 -38.22
N PHE A 99 0.10 12.11 -38.14
CA PHE A 99 -0.51 12.53 -36.89
C PHE A 99 -1.45 11.44 -36.34
N THR A 100 -2.42 10.98 -37.14
CA THR A 100 -3.35 9.91 -36.73
C THR A 100 -2.62 8.60 -36.41
N LYS A 101 -1.61 8.24 -37.21
CA LYS A 101 -0.76 7.08 -36.92
C LYS A 101 0.02 7.24 -35.61
N SER A 102 0.55 8.43 -35.35
CA SER A 102 1.27 8.73 -34.10
C SER A 102 0.37 8.66 -32.89
N MET A 103 -0.87 9.16 -32.99
CA MET A 103 -1.87 9.04 -31.93
C MET A 103 -2.23 7.59 -31.62
N ALA A 104 -2.49 6.78 -32.65
CA ALA A 104 -2.76 5.35 -32.48
C ALA A 104 -1.57 4.59 -31.88
N ASN A 105 -0.34 4.94 -32.27
CA ASN A 105 0.88 4.35 -31.69
C ASN A 105 1.02 4.69 -30.20
N ILE A 106 0.70 5.92 -29.78
CA ILE A 106 0.71 6.32 -28.38
C ILE A 106 -0.33 5.53 -27.58
N ASP A 107 -1.52 5.32 -28.12
CA ASP A 107 -2.56 4.50 -27.48
C ASP A 107 -2.11 3.04 -27.27
N VAL A 108 -1.61 2.40 -28.32
CA VAL A 108 -1.10 1.02 -28.22
C VAL A 108 0.00 0.96 -27.16
N ALA A 109 0.98 1.87 -27.20
CA ALA A 109 2.06 1.91 -26.22
C ALA A 109 1.56 2.17 -24.78
N ALA A 110 0.56 3.02 -24.61
CA ALA A 110 -0.06 3.30 -23.31
C ALA A 110 -0.76 2.06 -22.75
N ARG A 111 -1.53 1.35 -23.57
CA ARG A 111 -2.20 0.09 -23.20
C ARG A 111 -1.21 -1.04 -22.92
N GLU A 112 -0.16 -1.17 -23.72
CA GLU A 112 0.91 -2.15 -23.50
C GLU A 112 1.68 -1.87 -22.20
N LEU A 113 2.01 -0.61 -21.93
CA LEU A 113 2.66 -0.21 -20.69
C LEU A 113 1.75 -0.47 -19.49
N ALA A 114 0.47 -0.10 -19.56
CA ALA A 114 -0.51 -0.37 -18.51
C ALA A 114 -0.65 -1.89 -18.26
N GLY A 115 -0.78 -2.68 -19.33
CA GLY A 115 -0.83 -4.14 -19.27
C GLY A 115 0.45 -4.75 -18.71
N SER A 116 1.61 -4.21 -19.06
CA SER A 116 2.91 -4.62 -18.53
C SER A 116 3.07 -4.26 -17.06
N MET A 117 2.63 -3.10 -16.61
CA MET A 117 2.68 -2.75 -15.18
C MET A 117 1.81 -3.67 -14.31
N LEU A 118 0.70 -4.17 -14.87
CA LEU A 118 -0.17 -5.14 -14.21
C LEU A 118 0.35 -6.57 -14.30
N SER A 119 1.03 -6.95 -15.39
CA SER A 119 1.46 -8.33 -15.69
C SER A 119 2.94 -8.63 -15.39
N ALA A 120 3.84 -7.65 -15.49
CA ALA A 120 5.28 -7.75 -15.21
C ALA A 120 5.59 -7.81 -13.70
N ASN A 121 4.63 -8.23 -12.89
CA ASN A 121 4.73 -8.35 -11.44
C ASN A 121 5.08 -7.07 -10.68
N VAL A 122 5.29 -5.89 -11.27
CA VAL A 122 5.62 -4.67 -10.48
C VAL A 122 4.51 -4.31 -9.50
N VAL A 123 3.26 -4.22 -9.96
CA VAL A 123 2.12 -3.95 -9.07
C VAL A 123 1.87 -5.13 -8.11
N VAL A 124 2.10 -6.36 -8.56
CA VAL A 124 1.91 -7.58 -7.76
C VAL A 124 2.96 -7.68 -6.64
N ASP A 125 4.22 -7.43 -6.93
CA ASP A 125 5.36 -7.44 -6.01
C ASP A 125 5.18 -6.36 -4.94
N VAL A 126 4.77 -5.15 -5.32
CA VAL A 126 4.42 -4.09 -4.36
C VAL A 126 3.25 -4.51 -3.47
N GLN A 127 2.20 -5.14 -4.03
CA GLN A 127 1.09 -5.68 -3.24
C GLN A 127 1.57 -6.76 -2.26
N CYS A 128 2.42 -7.70 -2.69
CA CYS A 128 2.95 -8.74 -1.81
C CYS A 128 3.77 -8.16 -0.65
N LYS A 129 4.59 -7.13 -0.91
CA LYS A 129 5.34 -6.41 0.13
C LYS A 129 4.42 -5.65 1.08
N LEU A 130 3.36 -5.04 0.55
CA LEU A 130 2.34 -4.35 1.36
C LEU A 130 1.55 -5.34 2.23
N ASP A 131 1.20 -6.51 1.70
CA ASP A 131 0.53 -7.59 2.45
C ASP A 131 1.39 -8.09 3.61
N ALA A 132 2.70 -8.22 3.38
CA ALA A 132 3.65 -8.55 4.44
C ALA A 132 3.68 -7.45 5.52
N LEU A 133 3.66 -6.17 5.14
CA LEU A 133 3.66 -5.05 6.08
C LEU A 133 2.33 -4.91 6.86
N TYR A 134 1.20 -5.29 6.27
CA TYR A 134 -0.10 -5.19 6.93
C TYR A 134 -0.20 -5.99 8.23
N GLN A 135 0.71 -6.95 8.47
CA GLN A 135 0.83 -7.63 9.75
C GLN A 135 0.99 -6.70 10.96
N PHE A 136 1.53 -5.49 10.77
CA PHE A 136 1.71 -4.50 11.83
C PHE A 136 0.49 -3.59 12.03
N LYS A 137 -0.42 -3.55 11.06
CA LYS A 137 -1.66 -2.77 11.12
C LYS A 137 -2.74 -3.62 11.78
N VAL A 138 -3.37 -3.13 12.84
CA VAL A 138 -4.59 -3.77 13.39
C VAL A 138 -5.74 -3.48 12.43
N CYS A 139 -5.86 -4.29 11.38
CA CYS A 139 -6.86 -4.10 10.35
C CYS A 139 -8.24 -4.53 10.86
N LYS A 140 -9.03 -3.57 11.37
CA LYS A 140 -10.47 -3.77 11.65
C LYS A 140 -11.37 -3.55 10.43
N ARG A 141 -10.82 -3.16 9.27
CA ARG A 141 -11.62 -2.57 8.17
C ARG A 141 -11.57 -3.28 6.82
N ILE A 142 -10.84 -4.38 6.67
CA ILE A 142 -10.86 -5.14 5.42
C ILE A 142 -11.20 -6.59 5.73
N PRO A 143 -12.30 -7.15 5.19
CA PRO A 143 -12.55 -8.58 5.21
C PRO A 143 -11.63 -9.25 4.18
N LEU A 144 -10.33 -9.26 4.46
CA LEU A 144 -9.37 -10.09 3.75
C LEU A 144 -8.99 -11.25 4.67
N SER A 145 -9.07 -12.44 4.08
CA SER A 145 -9.01 -13.79 4.61
C SER A 145 -7.96 -14.03 5.71
N LEU A 146 -8.41 -14.64 6.82
CA LEU A 146 -7.67 -15.18 7.98
C LEU A 146 -6.60 -14.27 8.63
N PRO A 147 -6.59 -14.12 9.97
CA PRO A 147 -5.50 -13.42 10.65
C PRO A 147 -4.16 -14.10 10.34
N THR A 148 -3.24 -13.32 9.76
CA THR A 148 -1.88 -13.77 9.44
C THR A 148 -1.14 -14.19 10.73
N PRO A 149 -0.18 -15.12 10.67
CA PRO A 149 0.55 -15.59 11.85
C PRO A 149 1.17 -14.46 12.68
N SER A 150 1.63 -13.40 12.03
CA SER A 150 2.25 -12.22 12.63
C SER A 150 1.26 -11.22 13.24
N GLN A 151 0.05 -11.08 12.69
CA GLN A 151 -1.04 -10.34 13.36
C GLN A 151 -1.34 -10.95 14.74
N LYS A 152 -1.32 -12.28 14.82
CA LYS A 152 -1.53 -13.02 16.07
C LYS A 152 -0.41 -12.78 17.08
N GLU A 153 0.83 -12.55 16.64
CA GLU A 153 1.97 -12.24 17.51
C GLU A 153 1.86 -10.84 18.11
N LEU A 154 1.47 -9.84 17.30
CA LEU A 154 1.22 -8.48 17.79
C LEU A 154 0.07 -8.47 18.80
N ASP A 155 -1.07 -9.10 18.46
CA ASP A 155 -2.18 -9.25 19.39
C ASP A 155 -1.78 -10.05 20.64
N HIS A 156 -0.93 -11.06 20.51
CA HIS A 156 -0.41 -11.84 21.63
C HIS A 156 0.42 -10.97 22.58
N ARG A 157 1.32 -10.14 22.04
CA ARG A 157 2.15 -9.22 22.80
C ARG A 157 1.30 -8.16 23.53
N GLU A 158 0.33 -7.55 22.84
CA GLU A 158 -0.59 -6.58 23.47
C GLU A 158 -1.41 -7.20 24.61
N ASN A 159 -1.82 -8.46 24.42
CA ASN A 159 -2.48 -9.24 25.45
C ASN A 159 -1.58 -9.53 26.67
N LEU A 160 -0.29 -9.79 26.44
CA LEU A 160 0.70 -9.99 27.50
C LEU A 160 0.98 -8.69 28.26
N LYS A 161 0.99 -7.55 27.57
CA LYS A 161 1.12 -6.22 28.21
C LYS A 161 0.00 -5.96 29.20
N LEU A 162 -1.25 -6.23 28.80
CA LEU A 162 -2.40 -6.14 29.71
C LEU A 162 -2.31 -7.11 30.90
N ASP A 163 -1.72 -8.29 30.70
CA ASP A 163 -1.52 -9.26 31.77
C ASP A 163 -0.44 -8.79 32.76
N TYR A 164 0.64 -8.19 32.26
CA TYR A 164 1.69 -7.55 33.07
C TYR A 164 1.14 -6.38 33.88
N ASP A 165 0.44 -5.43 33.25
CA ASP A 165 -0.17 -4.29 33.95
C ASP A 165 -1.20 -4.73 35.01
N SER A 166 -1.93 -5.81 34.73
CA SER A 166 -2.83 -6.43 35.71
C SER A 166 -2.07 -7.02 36.90
N ALA A 167 -0.92 -7.64 36.67
CA ALA A 167 -0.07 -8.20 37.71
C ALA A 167 0.55 -7.11 38.59
N VAL A 168 1.06 -6.02 37.98
CA VAL A 168 1.57 -4.83 38.68
C VAL A 168 0.52 -4.25 39.62
N ARG A 169 -0.69 -3.97 39.12
CA ARG A 169 -1.78 -3.43 39.95
C ARG A 169 -2.14 -4.36 41.12
N LYS A 170 -2.18 -5.67 40.87
CA LYS A 170 -2.52 -6.66 41.91
C LYS A 170 -1.44 -6.79 42.97
N LEU A 171 -0.16 -6.70 42.59
CA LEU A 171 0.95 -6.68 43.53
C LEU A 171 0.92 -5.41 44.39
N ARG A 172 0.68 -4.24 43.80
CA ARG A 172 0.51 -2.98 44.52
C ARG A 172 -0.58 -3.08 45.59
N LYS A 173 -1.76 -3.59 45.21
CA LYS A 173 -2.88 -3.79 46.15
C LYS A 173 -2.55 -4.78 47.29
N ALA A 174 -1.81 -5.86 47.00
CA ALA A 174 -1.39 -6.82 48.02
C ALA A 174 -0.35 -6.24 49.00
N ARG A 175 0.54 -5.36 48.52
CA ARG A 175 1.47 -4.62 49.36
C ARG A 175 0.74 -3.63 50.27
N GLU A 176 -0.28 -2.95 49.74
CA GLU A 176 -1.15 -2.07 50.52
C GLU A 176 -1.92 -2.82 51.63
N SER A 177 -2.37 -4.05 51.37
CA SER A 177 -3.06 -4.90 52.37
C SER A 177 -2.13 -5.62 53.35
N ARG A 178 -0.79 -5.49 53.22
CA ARG A 178 0.25 -6.05 54.10
C ARG A 178 0.19 -7.59 54.29
N GLU A 179 -0.35 -8.34 53.33
CA GLU A 179 -0.39 -9.80 53.38
C GLU A 179 0.88 -10.42 52.77
N ALA A 180 1.90 -10.71 53.60
CA ALA A 180 3.21 -11.17 53.14
C ALA A 180 3.17 -12.39 52.18
N ALA A 181 2.32 -13.37 52.48
CA ALA A 181 2.15 -14.55 51.63
C ALA A 181 1.48 -14.25 50.28
N ASP A 182 0.51 -13.33 50.21
CA ASP A 182 -0.05 -12.91 48.92
C ASP A 182 0.96 -12.07 48.14
N VAL A 183 1.74 -11.20 48.81
CA VAL A 183 2.78 -10.40 48.16
C VAL A 183 3.79 -11.29 47.43
N LEU A 184 4.34 -12.33 48.08
CA LEU A 184 5.29 -13.26 47.45
C LEU A 184 4.69 -13.95 46.21
N ARG A 185 3.47 -14.48 46.35
CA ARG A 185 2.76 -15.15 45.25
C ARG A 185 2.46 -14.20 44.07
N ARG A 186 2.20 -12.91 44.34
CA ARG A 186 1.96 -11.90 43.28
C ARG A 186 3.26 -11.46 42.62
N ASP A 187 4.35 -11.42 43.36
CA ASP A 187 5.68 -11.12 42.83
C ASP A 187 6.14 -12.17 41.81
N GLU A 188 5.99 -13.47 42.13
CA GLU A 188 6.27 -14.56 41.19
C GLU A 188 5.44 -14.46 39.90
N LYS A 189 4.15 -14.11 40.02
CA LYS A 189 3.27 -13.91 38.87
C LYS A 189 3.67 -12.71 38.04
N LEU A 190 4.18 -11.64 38.67
CA LEU A 190 4.70 -10.48 37.96
C LEU A 190 5.95 -10.85 37.17
N LYS A 191 6.91 -11.55 37.79
CA LYS A 191 8.14 -12.03 37.12
C LYS A 191 7.81 -12.91 35.92
N LEU A 192 6.86 -13.83 36.05
CA LEU A 192 6.41 -14.67 34.93
C LEU A 192 5.75 -13.86 33.81
N ALA A 193 4.93 -12.85 34.15
CA ALA A 193 4.28 -11.99 33.17
C ALA A 193 5.30 -11.10 32.45
N GLN A 194 6.29 -10.59 33.18
CA GLN A 194 7.40 -9.80 32.64
C GLN A 194 8.22 -10.62 31.65
N ALA A 195 8.68 -11.80 32.04
CA ALA A 195 9.48 -12.67 31.16
C ALA A 195 8.77 -12.98 29.83
N LYS A 196 7.46 -13.27 29.89
CA LYS A 196 6.65 -13.52 28.67
C LYS A 196 6.49 -12.28 27.81
N LEU A 197 6.25 -11.12 28.43
CA LEU A 197 6.13 -9.85 27.70
C LEU A 197 7.45 -9.46 27.03
N THR A 198 8.58 -9.60 27.73
CA THR A 198 9.92 -9.34 27.21
C THR A 198 10.19 -10.22 25.98
N GLN A 199 10.01 -11.54 26.11
CA GLN A 199 10.23 -12.47 24.99
C GLN A 199 9.36 -12.12 23.77
N ALA A 200 8.07 -11.82 23.96
CA ALA A 200 7.19 -11.44 22.86
C ALA A 200 7.56 -10.08 22.25
N THR A 201 8.06 -9.15 23.06
CA THR A 201 8.51 -7.83 22.61
C THR A 201 9.80 -7.94 21.79
N GLU A 202 10.77 -8.76 22.22
CA GLU A 202 12.01 -9.01 21.47
C GLU A 202 11.73 -9.57 20.07
N VAL A 203 10.83 -10.55 19.95
CA VAL A 203 10.42 -11.11 18.65
C VAL A 203 9.81 -10.03 17.75
N MET A 204 8.93 -9.18 18.30
CA MET A 204 8.31 -8.11 17.52
C MET A 204 9.32 -7.03 17.12
N VAL A 205 10.18 -6.60 18.04
CA VAL A 205 11.21 -5.59 17.78
C VAL A 205 12.20 -6.06 16.73
N ALA A 206 12.64 -7.33 16.77
CA ALA A 206 13.49 -7.91 15.74
C ALA A 206 12.86 -7.80 14.35
N LYS A 207 11.59 -8.22 14.21
CA LYS A 207 10.84 -8.12 12.95
C LYS A 207 10.68 -6.68 12.48
N MET A 208 10.33 -5.75 13.36
CA MET A 208 10.18 -4.34 12.99
C MET A 208 11.53 -3.73 12.56
N ASN A 209 12.62 -4.09 13.22
CA ASN A 209 13.96 -3.63 12.86
C ASN A 209 14.41 -4.14 11.49
N GLU A 210 14.06 -5.37 11.11
CA GLU A 210 14.31 -5.88 9.75
C GLU A 210 13.67 -4.95 8.69
N TYR A 211 12.44 -4.50 8.90
CA TYR A 211 11.78 -3.56 7.99
C TYR A 211 12.33 -2.13 8.06
N GLU A 212 12.79 -1.65 9.22
CA GLU A 212 13.50 -0.36 9.30
C GLU A 212 14.79 -0.39 8.49
N LEU A 213 15.57 -1.47 8.58
CA LEU A 213 16.81 -1.66 7.81
C LEU A 213 16.51 -1.77 6.32
N ALA A 214 15.45 -2.49 5.95
CA ALA A 214 15.05 -2.64 4.56
C ALA A 214 14.35 -1.40 3.98
N ARG A 215 13.89 -0.45 4.81
CA ARG A 215 13.06 0.71 4.41
C ARG A 215 13.60 1.45 3.18
N PRO A 216 14.90 1.81 3.06
CA PRO A 216 15.41 2.58 1.92
C PRO A 216 15.38 1.79 0.60
N THR A 217 15.49 0.47 0.68
CA THR A 217 15.60 -0.42 -0.49
C THR A 217 14.35 -1.25 -0.73
N LEU A 218 13.33 -1.12 0.12
CA LEU A 218 12.16 -2.00 0.15
C LEU A 218 11.47 -2.10 -1.20
N LEU A 219 11.36 -0.98 -1.93
CA LEU A 219 10.72 -0.90 -3.25
C LEU A 219 11.72 -0.64 -4.39
N GLN A 220 13.03 -0.74 -4.14
CA GLN A 220 14.05 -0.28 -5.08
C GLN A 220 13.97 -1.00 -6.43
N LYS A 221 13.80 -2.33 -6.41
CA LYS A 221 13.68 -3.15 -7.62
C LYS A 221 12.45 -2.72 -8.44
N GLU A 222 11.31 -2.61 -7.79
CA GLU A 222 10.02 -2.29 -8.42
C GLU A 222 10.05 -0.88 -9.00
N LEU A 223 10.68 0.08 -8.31
CA LEU A 223 10.84 1.46 -8.79
C LEU A 223 11.78 1.54 -10.00
N VAL A 224 12.86 0.76 -10.03
CA VAL A 224 13.76 0.69 -11.18
C VAL A 224 13.02 0.16 -12.41
N GLU A 225 12.25 -0.92 -12.24
CA GLU A 225 11.47 -1.51 -13.32
C GLU A 225 10.36 -0.58 -13.79
N PHE A 226 9.64 0.05 -12.86
CA PHE A 226 8.63 1.06 -13.16
C PHE A 226 9.21 2.22 -13.98
N ARG A 227 10.38 2.74 -13.57
CA ARG A 227 11.08 3.82 -14.29
C ARG A 227 11.52 3.38 -15.69
N HIS A 228 12.03 2.16 -15.84
CA HIS A 228 12.44 1.64 -17.15
C HIS A 228 11.26 1.58 -18.12
N MET A 229 10.11 1.08 -17.65
CA MET A 229 8.91 1.01 -18.44
C MET A 229 8.36 2.40 -18.81
N GLN A 230 8.36 3.35 -17.87
CA GLN A 230 8.01 4.75 -18.15
C GLN A 230 8.93 5.38 -19.20
N THR A 231 10.24 5.14 -19.10
CA THR A 231 11.23 5.70 -20.02
C THR A 231 10.95 5.27 -21.46
N LYS A 232 10.66 3.99 -21.69
CA LYS A 232 10.29 3.47 -23.01
C LYS A 232 9.06 4.17 -23.59
N PHE A 233 8.02 4.35 -22.78
CA PHE A 233 6.79 5.00 -23.22
C PHE A 233 7.02 6.47 -23.58
N PHE A 234 7.67 7.25 -22.70
CA PHE A 234 7.90 8.66 -22.98
C PHE A 234 8.87 8.90 -24.15
N GLN A 235 9.86 8.02 -24.36
CA GLN A 235 10.69 8.06 -25.56
C GLN A 235 9.87 7.83 -26.83
N LEU A 236 8.94 6.87 -26.82
CA LEU A 236 8.02 6.65 -27.92
C LEU A 236 7.15 7.88 -28.17
N CYS A 237 6.61 8.51 -27.13
CA CYS A 237 5.85 9.75 -27.26
C CYS A 237 6.67 10.84 -27.97
N VAL A 238 7.93 11.03 -27.57
CA VAL A 238 8.82 12.03 -28.21
C VAL A 238 8.96 11.76 -29.70
N VAL A 239 9.20 10.51 -30.11
CA VAL A 239 9.32 10.14 -31.54
C VAL A 239 8.00 10.35 -32.27
N SER A 240 6.87 9.97 -31.65
CA SER A 240 5.52 10.15 -32.21
C SER A 240 5.14 11.63 -32.36
N PHE A 241 5.67 12.53 -31.52
CA PHE A 241 5.38 13.97 -31.61
C PHE A 241 6.32 14.73 -32.55
N ALA A 242 7.57 14.28 -32.71
CA ALA A 242 8.58 15.02 -33.47
C ALA A 242 8.32 15.07 -34.98
N GLY A 243 7.49 14.17 -35.52
CA GLY A 243 7.33 13.99 -36.97
C GLY A 243 8.65 13.57 -37.66
N PRO A 244 8.66 13.37 -38.99
CA PRO A 244 9.90 13.20 -39.73
C PRO A 244 10.72 14.47 -39.59
N SER A 245 11.98 14.34 -39.15
CA SER A 245 12.92 15.47 -39.10
C SER A 245 13.06 16.04 -40.51
N THR A 246 12.67 17.30 -40.69
CA THR A 246 12.86 18.08 -41.93
C THR A 246 14.33 18.28 -42.27
#